data_AF-A0A6I7QGS1-F1
#
_entry.id   AF-A0A6I7QGS1-F1
#
_cell.length_a   1.000
_cell.length_b   1.000
_cell.length_c   1.000
_cell.angle_alpha   90.00
_cell.angle_beta   90.00
_cell.angle_gamma   90.00
#
_symmetry.space_group_name_H-M   'P 1'
#
loop_
_entity.id
_entity.type
_entity.pdbx_description
1 polymer ?
#
loop_
_entity_poly.entity_id
_entity_poly.type
_entity_poly.pdbx_seq_one_letter_code
_entity_poly.pdbx_strand_id
1 'polypeptide(L)'
;SAIKTAKYYEMTGDDIVLSVATDSADLYRSRLEELHEQRGAYDEKQAIKDFEKCLKGCTTDHLKELGYYDKKAIHNLKYFTWVEQQQKDVQDLNQLWYDRNLWPEQFHQVHRWDELIAEFNARTGVLDKMSG
;
A
#
# COMPACT_ATOMS: atom_id res chain seq x y z
N SER A 1 6.47 -5.15 -4.83
CA SER A 1 5.52 -5.99 -5.59
C SER A 1 5.23 -7.21 -4.74
N ALA A 2 3.96 -7.49 -4.47
CA ALA A 2 3.51 -8.63 -3.67
C ALA A 2 4.07 -9.97 -4.16
N ILE A 3 4.22 -10.14 -5.48
CA ILE A 3 4.83 -11.32 -6.10
C ILE A 3 6.26 -11.55 -5.61
N LYS A 4 7.05 -10.48 -5.50
CA LYS A 4 8.43 -10.54 -5.02
C LYS A 4 8.47 -10.97 -3.54
N THR A 5 7.63 -10.37 -2.71
CA THR A 5 7.49 -10.73 -1.29
C THR A 5 7.10 -12.19 -1.13
N ALA A 6 6.08 -12.65 -1.88
CA ALA A 6 5.62 -14.03 -1.85
C ALA A 6 6.71 -15.03 -2.23
N LYS A 7 7.48 -14.74 -3.30
CA LYS A 7 8.61 -15.58 -3.69
C LYS A 7 9.75 -15.57 -2.67
N TYR A 8 10.09 -14.39 -2.13
CA TYR A 8 11.20 -14.23 -1.20
C TYR A 8 10.96 -14.97 0.13
N TYR A 9 9.72 -14.93 0.63
CA TYR A 9 9.31 -15.59 1.86
C TYR A 9 8.73 -17.00 1.65
N GLU A 10 8.81 -17.54 0.44
CA GLU A 10 8.30 -18.87 0.09
C GLU A 10 6.82 -19.08 0.50
N MET A 11 6.02 -18.02 0.35
CA MET A 11 4.61 -18.00 0.75
C MET A 11 3.79 -19.01 -0.06
N THR A 12 2.77 -19.55 0.60
CA THR A 12 1.85 -20.56 0.07
C THR A 12 0.46 -19.97 -0.17
N GLY A 13 -0.51 -20.81 -0.54
CA GLY A 13 -1.91 -20.40 -0.68
C GLY A 13 -2.57 -20.00 0.65
N ASP A 14 -1.96 -20.31 1.78
CA ASP A 14 -2.47 -19.98 3.11
C ASP A 14 -2.01 -18.60 3.61
N ASP A 15 -1.09 -17.95 2.89
CA ASP A 15 -0.51 -16.68 3.29
C ASP A 15 -1.11 -15.49 2.54
N ILE A 16 -1.22 -14.34 3.22
CA ILE A 16 -1.84 -13.12 2.68
C ILE A 16 -0.81 -12.00 2.54
N VAL A 17 -0.70 -11.43 1.33
CA VAL A 17 0.04 -10.17 1.10
C VAL A 17 -0.95 -9.05 0.81
N LEU A 18 -0.99 -8.04 1.68
CA LEU A 18 -1.72 -6.81 1.44
C LEU A 18 -0.79 -5.76 0.80
N SER A 19 -1.22 -5.15 -0.30
CA SER A 19 -0.55 -4.02 -0.93
C SER A 19 -1.55 -2.88 -1.09
N VAL A 20 -1.21 -1.70 -0.57
CA VAL A 20 -2.06 -0.50 -0.65
C VAL A 20 -1.43 0.47 -1.65
N ALA A 21 -2.13 0.76 -2.73
CA ALA A 21 -1.82 1.87 -3.62
C ALA A 21 -2.49 3.11 -3.06
N THR A 22 -1.70 4.14 -2.72
CA THR A 22 -2.20 5.37 -2.09
C THR A 22 -2.63 6.43 -3.10
N ASP A 23 -2.37 6.20 -4.38
CA ASP A 23 -2.70 7.09 -5.48
C ASP A 23 -3.94 6.62 -6.26
N SER A 24 -4.64 7.56 -6.89
CA SER A 24 -5.83 7.25 -7.68
C SER A 24 -5.45 6.70 -9.06
N ALA A 25 -6.29 5.79 -9.58
CA ALA A 25 -6.14 5.26 -10.94
C ALA A 25 -6.14 6.39 -12.01
N ASP A 26 -6.80 7.52 -11.75
CA ASP A 26 -6.86 8.65 -12.67
C ASP A 26 -5.51 9.32 -12.91
N LEU A 27 -4.60 9.30 -11.93
CA LEU A 27 -3.23 9.81 -12.10
C LEU A 27 -2.43 9.04 -13.15
N TYR A 28 -2.87 7.84 -13.52
CA TYR A 28 -2.19 7.00 -14.51
C TYR A 28 -2.67 7.20 -15.94
N ARG A 29 -3.77 7.93 -16.20
CA ARG A 29 -4.30 8.08 -17.56
C ARG A 29 -3.37 8.88 -18.47
N SER A 30 -2.91 10.04 -18.01
CA SER A 30 -1.90 10.84 -18.74
C SER A 30 -0.62 10.03 -18.96
N ARG A 31 -0.26 9.18 -17.99
CA ARG A 31 0.90 8.31 -18.10
C ARG A 31 0.76 7.26 -19.21
N LEU A 32 -0.45 6.74 -19.46
CA LEU A 32 -0.69 5.81 -20.55
C LEU A 32 -0.56 6.51 -21.92
N GLU A 33 -1.05 7.74 -22.05
CA GLU A 33 -0.89 8.55 -23.27
C GLU A 33 0.59 8.82 -23.57
N GLU A 34 1.36 9.27 -22.56
CA GLU A 34 2.80 9.47 -22.68
C GLU A 34 3.54 8.19 -23.09
N LEU A 35 3.17 7.04 -22.51
CA LEU A 35 3.80 5.76 -22.83
C LEU A 35 3.43 5.30 -24.24
N HIS A 36 2.20 5.57 -24.69
CA HIS A 36 1.77 5.28 -26.05
C HIS A 36 2.51 6.14 -27.08
N GLU A 37 2.73 7.42 -26.79
CA GLU A 37 3.53 8.29 -27.66
C GLU A 37 5.00 7.84 -27.72
N GLN A 38 5.58 7.44 -26.59
CA GLN A 38 6.99 7.03 -26.51
C GLN A 38 7.26 5.62 -27.07
N ARG A 39 6.32 4.69 -26.88
CA ARG A 39 6.53 3.25 -27.15
C ARG A 39 5.64 2.72 -28.27
N GLY A 40 4.69 3.52 -28.75
CA GLY A 40 3.65 3.10 -29.68
C GLY A 40 2.51 2.34 -29.00
N ALA A 41 1.64 1.77 -29.83
CA ALA A 41 0.54 0.93 -29.36
C ALA A 41 1.05 -0.28 -28.58
N TYR A 42 0.30 -0.65 -27.54
CA TYR A 42 0.61 -1.84 -26.76
C TYR A 42 0.36 -3.08 -27.61
N ASP A 43 1.44 -3.73 -28.03
CA ASP A 43 1.42 -4.92 -28.86
C ASP A 43 1.99 -6.13 -28.13
N GLU A 44 1.96 -7.28 -28.80
CA GLU A 44 2.51 -8.53 -28.25
C GLU A 44 4.00 -8.40 -27.88
N LYS A 45 4.78 -7.65 -28.65
CA LYS A 45 6.21 -7.45 -28.37
C LYS A 45 6.40 -6.65 -27.08
N GLN A 46 5.58 -5.63 -26.84
CA GLN A 46 5.60 -4.86 -25.61
C GLN A 46 5.15 -5.73 -24.42
N ALA A 47 4.12 -6.57 -24.60
CA ALA A 47 3.68 -7.52 -23.58
C ALA A 47 4.79 -8.51 -23.19
N ILE A 48 5.51 -9.08 -24.16
CA ILE A 48 6.64 -9.98 -23.91
C ILE A 48 7.75 -9.26 -23.12
N LYS A 49 8.10 -8.03 -23.51
CA LYS A 49 9.12 -7.23 -22.80
C LYS A 49 8.72 -6.98 -21.35
N ASP A 50 7.47 -6.58 -21.10
CA ASP A 50 6.99 -6.30 -19.75
C ASP A 50 6.91 -7.58 -18.91
N PHE A 51 6.49 -8.71 -19.49
CA PHE A 51 6.49 -9.99 -18.81
C PHE A 51 7.90 -10.43 -18.40
N GLU A 52 8.85 -10.43 -19.34
CA GLU A 52 10.22 -10.84 -19.06
C GLU A 52 10.93 -9.88 -18.11
N LYS A 53 10.79 -8.56 -18.29
CA LYS A 53 11.51 -7.58 -17.49
C LYS A 53 10.83 -7.29 -16.15
N CYS A 54 9.54 -7.00 -16.15
CA CYS A 54 8.83 -6.51 -14.97
C CYS A 54 8.35 -7.65 -14.06
N LEU A 55 8.01 -8.82 -14.61
CA LEU A 55 7.54 -9.97 -13.82
C LEU A 55 8.64 -11.01 -13.57
N LYS A 56 9.32 -11.49 -14.63
CA LYS A 56 10.37 -12.53 -14.51
C LYS A 56 11.69 -11.96 -14.01
N GLY A 57 12.09 -10.79 -14.48
CA GLY A 57 13.31 -10.07 -14.10
C GLY A 57 13.25 -9.36 -12.75
N CYS A 58 12.19 -9.57 -11.95
CA CYS A 58 12.11 -9.01 -10.61
C CYS A 58 13.12 -9.67 -9.67
N THR A 59 14.07 -8.89 -9.19
CA THR A 59 15.14 -9.30 -8.28
C THR A 59 14.93 -8.75 -6.86
N THR A 60 15.78 -9.13 -5.90
CA THR A 60 15.68 -8.73 -4.49
C THR A 60 16.61 -7.57 -4.11
N ASP A 61 17.27 -6.93 -5.07
CA ASP A 61 18.28 -5.88 -4.88
C ASP A 61 17.75 -4.65 -4.14
N HIS A 62 16.44 -4.43 -4.23
CA HIS A 62 15.72 -3.34 -3.56
C HIS A 62 14.78 -3.85 -2.46
N LEU A 63 14.93 -5.10 -2.04
CA LEU A 63 14.24 -5.65 -0.88
C LEU A 63 15.12 -5.46 0.35
N LYS A 64 14.53 -4.96 1.44
CA LYS A 64 15.21 -4.80 2.71
C LYS A 64 14.36 -5.35 3.83
N GLU A 65 14.88 -6.34 4.54
CA GLU A 65 14.31 -6.77 5.80
C GLU A 65 14.61 -5.71 6.87
N LEU A 66 13.57 -5.24 7.55
CA LEU A 66 13.72 -4.13 8.46
C LEU A 66 14.15 -4.62 9.84
N GLY A 67 15.37 -4.25 10.24
CA GLY A 67 15.84 -4.38 11.62
C GLY A 67 15.22 -3.34 12.55
N TYR A 68 15.66 -3.33 13.81
CA TYR A 68 15.18 -2.37 14.80
C TYR A 68 15.42 -0.92 14.38
N TYR A 69 16.64 -0.60 13.95
CA TYR A 69 17.00 0.76 13.56
C TYR A 69 16.32 1.22 12.26
N ASP A 70 16.06 0.30 11.34
CA ASP A 70 15.31 0.62 10.10
C ASP A 70 13.87 0.98 10.42
N LYS A 71 13.21 0.17 11.28
CA LYS A 71 11.86 0.47 11.79
C LYS A 71 11.85 1.82 12.52
N LYS A 72 12.87 2.11 13.33
CA LYS A 72 12.98 3.38 14.07
C LYS A 72 13.19 4.57 13.15
N ALA A 73 13.98 4.41 12.09
CA ALA A 73 14.16 5.46 11.08
C ALA A 73 12.85 5.78 10.35
N ILE A 74 12.08 4.75 9.95
CA ILE A 74 10.76 4.93 9.34
C ILE A 74 9.78 5.59 10.32
N HIS A 75 9.82 5.23 11.60
CA HIS A 75 9.02 5.90 12.62
C HIS A 75 9.34 7.39 12.70
N ASN A 76 10.63 7.74 12.78
CA ASN A 76 11.08 9.13 12.87
C ASN A 76 10.75 9.93 11.60
N LEU A 77 10.65 9.29 10.42
CA LEU A 77 10.28 9.95 9.17
C LEU A 77 8.89 10.63 9.26
N LYS A 78 8.00 10.11 10.10
CA LYS A 78 6.67 10.69 10.34
C LYS A 78 6.74 12.07 10.98
N TYR A 79 7.84 12.42 11.67
CA TYR A 79 7.98 13.71 12.34
C TYR A 79 7.71 14.88 11.38
N PHE A 80 8.33 14.85 10.19
CA PHE A 80 8.15 15.89 9.18
C PHE A 80 6.69 16.05 8.77
N THR A 81 6.03 14.94 8.41
CA THR A 81 4.65 15.00 7.87
C THR A 81 3.59 15.19 8.96
N TRP A 82 3.77 14.61 10.14
CA TRP A 82 2.74 14.60 11.19
C TRP A 82 2.88 15.77 12.15
N VAL A 83 4.11 16.05 12.60
CA VAL A 83 4.36 17.12 13.57
C VAL A 83 4.49 18.45 12.83
N GLU A 84 5.42 18.56 11.87
CA GLU A 84 5.67 19.86 11.22
C GLU A 84 4.52 20.27 10.28
N GLN A 85 4.07 19.37 9.40
CA GLN A 85 3.04 19.72 8.40
C GLN A 85 1.61 19.66 8.96
N GLN A 86 1.28 18.63 9.74
CA GLN A 86 -0.08 18.40 10.25
C GLN A 86 -0.29 18.91 11.69
N GLN A 87 0.74 19.47 12.35
CA GLN A 87 0.66 20.05 13.69
C GLN A 87 0.12 19.09 14.76
N LYS A 88 0.43 17.80 14.63
CA LYS A 88 0.16 16.78 15.67
C LYS A 88 1.18 16.92 16.81
N ASP A 89 0.79 16.50 18.02
CA ASP A 89 1.71 16.49 19.15
C ASP A 89 2.81 15.44 18.94
N VAL A 90 4.04 15.80 19.30
CA VAL A 90 5.18 14.88 19.27
C VAL A 90 5.00 13.72 20.26
N GLN A 91 4.26 13.92 21.36
CA GLN A 91 3.93 12.87 22.31
C GLN A 91 3.03 11.80 21.68
N ASP A 92 2.05 12.20 20.87
CA ASP A 92 1.20 11.25 20.12
C ASP A 92 2.05 10.41 19.16
N LEU A 93 3.02 11.05 18.49
CA LEU A 93 3.97 10.32 17.64
C LEU A 93 4.77 9.31 18.47
N ASN A 94 5.39 9.73 19.57
CA ASN A 94 6.17 8.84 20.44
C ASN A 94 5.35 7.67 20.98
N GLN A 95 4.07 7.90 21.29
CA GLN A 95 3.17 6.86 21.77
C GLN A 95 3.09 5.69 20.77
N LEU A 96 3.03 5.98 19.45
CA LEU A 96 2.99 4.93 18.41
C LEU A 96 4.20 3.98 18.43
N TRP A 97 5.31 4.37 19.07
CA TRP A 97 6.53 3.54 19.18
C TRP A 97 6.69 2.88 20.54
N TYR A 98 6.44 3.62 21.62
CA TYR A 98 6.73 3.16 22.99
C TYR A 98 5.55 2.45 23.64
N ASP A 99 4.31 2.81 23.29
CA ASP A 99 3.12 2.12 23.79
C ASP A 99 2.95 0.81 23.04
N ARG A 100 3.19 -0.30 23.74
CA ARG A 100 3.09 -1.65 23.18
C ARG A 100 1.64 -2.13 23.06
N ASN A 101 0.71 -1.50 23.76
CA ASN A 101 -0.70 -1.88 23.78
C ASN A 101 -1.51 -1.12 22.73
N LEU A 102 -1.04 0.06 22.32
CA LEU A 102 -1.73 0.92 21.35
C LEU A 102 -2.14 0.17 20.08
N TRP A 103 -1.22 -0.56 19.43
CA TRP A 103 -1.54 -1.26 18.18
C TRP A 103 -2.48 -2.45 18.39
N PRO A 104 -2.24 -3.36 19.35
CA PRO A 104 -3.23 -4.41 19.69
C PRO A 104 -4.62 -3.85 19.98
N GLU A 105 -4.75 -2.82 20.82
CA GLU A 105 -6.03 -2.20 21.15
C GLU A 105 -6.69 -1.53 19.95
N GLN A 106 -5.91 -0.87 19.10
CA GLN A 106 -6.41 -0.30 17.86
C GLN A 106 -6.96 -1.39 16.94
N PHE A 107 -6.24 -2.50 16.77
CA PHE A 107 -6.65 -3.59 15.87
C PHE A 107 -7.76 -4.49 16.44
N HIS A 108 -8.03 -4.45 17.75
CA HIS A 108 -9.15 -5.19 18.36
C HIS A 108 -10.53 -4.55 18.13
N GLN A 109 -10.64 -3.56 17.26
CA GLN A 109 -11.90 -2.84 16.98
C GLN A 109 -12.54 -3.23 15.65
N VAL A 110 -12.17 -4.37 15.05
CA VAL A 110 -12.63 -4.80 13.72
C VAL A 110 -14.16 -4.77 13.59
N HIS A 111 -14.90 -5.31 14.58
CA HIS A 111 -16.36 -5.31 14.53
C HIS A 111 -16.97 -3.90 14.49
N ARG A 112 -16.36 -2.94 15.22
CA ARG A 112 -16.81 -1.55 15.18
C ARG A 112 -16.51 -0.91 13.83
N TRP A 113 -15.40 -1.26 13.20
CA TRP A 113 -15.09 -0.80 11.85
C TRP A 113 -16.08 -1.36 10.82
N ASP A 114 -16.47 -2.63 10.94
CA ASP A 114 -17.49 -3.23 10.06
C ASP A 114 -18.82 -2.46 10.14
N GLU A 115 -19.27 -2.09 11.34
CA GLU A 115 -20.46 -1.25 11.54
C GLU A 115 -20.32 0.12 10.85
N LEU A 116 -19.18 0.80 11.04
CA LEU A 116 -18.91 2.11 10.45
C LEU A 116 -18.83 2.04 8.92
N ILE A 117 -18.25 0.97 8.37
CA ILE A 117 -18.17 0.72 6.94
C ILE A 117 -19.59 0.51 6.37
N ALA A 118 -20.43 -0.28 7.04
CA ALA A 118 -21.81 -0.50 6.62
C ALA A 118 -22.63 0.82 6.65
N GLU A 119 -22.50 1.62 7.70
CA GLU A 119 -23.16 2.93 7.80
C GLU A 119 -22.68 3.89 6.70
N PHE A 120 -21.37 3.96 6.45
CA PHE A 120 -20.81 4.78 5.39
C PHE A 120 -21.32 4.36 4.01
N ASN A 121 -21.35 3.06 3.72
CA ASN A 121 -21.84 2.52 2.45
C ASN A 121 -23.33 2.82 2.24
N ALA A 122 -24.15 2.69 3.29
CA ALA A 122 -25.57 3.05 3.25
C ALA A 122 -25.78 4.54 2.97
N ARG A 123 -24.97 5.42 3.56
CA ARG A 123 -25.06 6.88 3.36
C ARG A 123 -24.59 7.34 1.98
N THR A 124 -23.64 6.63 1.39
CA THR A 124 -23.03 7.01 0.10
C THR A 124 -23.70 6.34 -1.11
N GLY A 125 -24.55 5.33 -0.89
CA GLY A 125 -25.21 4.56 -1.95
C GLY A 125 -24.22 3.79 -2.83
N VAL A 126 -23.00 3.55 -2.36
CA VAL A 126 -21.93 2.89 -3.13
C VAL A 126 -22.34 1.47 -3.50
N LEU A 127 -23.01 0.74 -2.60
CA LEU A 127 -23.48 -0.63 -2.86
C LEU A 127 -24.65 -0.67 -3.87
N ASP A 128 -25.52 0.33 -3.86
CA ASP A 128 -26.63 0.44 -4.81
C ASP A 128 -26.11 0.68 -6.24
N LYS A 129 -25.02 1.45 -6.38
CA LYS A 129 -24.36 1.72 -7.66
C LYS A 129 -23.53 0.56 -8.20
N MET A 130 -23.14 -0.41 -7.36
CA MET A 130 -22.36 -1.59 -7.75
C MET A 130 -23.22 -2.79 -8.15
N SER A 131 -24.51 -2.75 -7.84
CA SER A 131 -25.46 -3.85 -8.08
C SER A 131 -26.33 -3.64 -9.34
N GLY A 132 -26.05 -2.61 -10.14
CA GLY A 132 -26.80 -2.23 -11.34
C GLY A 132 -25.97 -2.18 -12.61
#